data_AF-A0A6M9PRY7-F1
#
_entry.id   AF-A0A6M9PRY7-F1
#
_cell.length_a   1.000
_cell.length_b   1.000
_cell.length_c   1.000
_cell.angle_alpha   90.00
_cell.angle_beta   90.00
_cell.angle_gamma   90.00
#
_symmetry.space_group_name_H-M   'P 1'
#
loop_
_entity.id
_entity.type
_entity.pdbx_description
1 polymer ?
#
loop_
_entity_poly.entity_id
_entity_poly.type
_entity_poly.pdbx_seq_one_letter_code
_entity_poly.pdbx_strand_id
1 'polypeptide(L)'
;MSLSTAIRMSLVKNIYDSLGIYMKKMKYCLVALCCCLSFNAMADRSSVKGDSSYTPSPGQAGKDVIWLPTGTELVSLMLKTANVTNQDLVYDLGAGDGKIAIAAAKEFGAKAVGIEFNPDMAAYAQRNAIQSGVGQLVKIIHGDIFVEDFSQATVVTLYLLPDLNMQLRPTILKMKPGTRVVSHAFSMGDWEADKEMDLDGKAYYWVVPADVAGEWSLEGNEVKKVTLTLAQRFQRIGGNIKIGDQSQPILNPHLEGKQLRFSYIDLNKNYITVKGDINGSEFKGEYKNSYSQGPVLGKRR
;
A
#
# COMPACT_ATOMS: atom_id res chain seq x y z
N MET A 1 -76.62 -29.13 -7.94
CA MET A 1 -75.44 -28.23 -7.90
C MET A 1 -74.34 -28.87 -8.72
N SER A 2 -73.96 -28.26 -9.84
CA SER A 2 -73.03 -28.88 -10.81
C SER A 2 -71.58 -28.78 -10.33
N LEU A 3 -70.75 -29.71 -10.80
CA LEU A 3 -69.29 -29.81 -10.57
C LEU A 3 -68.53 -28.47 -10.81
N SER A 4 -69.13 -27.53 -11.54
CA SER A 4 -68.58 -26.21 -11.87
C SER A 4 -68.52 -25.23 -10.67
N THR A 5 -69.49 -25.29 -9.75
CA THR A 5 -69.53 -24.34 -8.61
C THR A 5 -68.50 -24.67 -7.53
N ALA A 6 -68.22 -25.96 -7.30
CA ALA A 6 -67.24 -26.42 -6.32
C ALA A 6 -65.80 -26.06 -6.72
N ILE A 7 -65.48 -26.15 -8.02
CA ILE A 7 -64.15 -25.79 -8.55
C ILE A 7 -63.92 -24.28 -8.46
N ARG A 8 -64.94 -23.46 -8.73
CA ARG A 8 -64.86 -22.00 -8.60
C ARG A 8 -64.62 -21.53 -7.17
N MET A 9 -65.27 -22.16 -6.17
CA MET A 9 -65.05 -21.83 -4.76
C MET A 9 -63.66 -22.25 -4.26
N SER A 10 -63.13 -23.38 -4.74
CA SER A 10 -61.78 -23.86 -4.39
C SER A 10 -60.68 -22.93 -4.91
N LEU A 11 -60.80 -22.44 -6.16
CA LEU A 11 -59.83 -21.51 -6.73
C LEU A 11 -59.84 -20.14 -6.04
N VAL A 12 -61.01 -19.60 -5.71
CA VAL A 12 -61.10 -18.30 -5.01
C VAL A 12 -60.54 -18.40 -3.59
N LYS A 13 -60.75 -19.52 -2.89
CA LYS A 13 -60.19 -19.75 -1.55
C LYS A 13 -58.66 -19.86 -1.59
N ASN A 14 -58.10 -20.59 -2.55
CA ASN A 14 -56.65 -20.70 -2.72
C ASN A 14 -55.98 -19.35 -3.07
N ILE A 15 -56.64 -18.49 -3.84
CA ILE A 15 -56.12 -17.16 -4.16
C ILE A 15 -56.14 -16.25 -2.92
N TYR A 16 -57.22 -16.28 -2.12
CA TYR A 16 -57.31 -15.53 -0.86
C TYR A 16 -56.31 -16.02 0.19
N ASP A 17 -56.11 -17.33 0.32
CA ASP A 17 -55.13 -17.91 1.24
C ASP A 17 -53.70 -17.58 0.80
N SER A 18 -53.41 -17.60 -0.50
CA SER A 18 -52.10 -17.23 -1.06
C SER A 18 -51.78 -15.73 -0.86
N LEU A 19 -52.75 -14.84 -1.10
CA LEU A 19 -52.63 -13.40 -0.83
C LEU A 19 -52.46 -13.11 0.67
N GLY A 20 -53.20 -13.81 1.54
CA GLY A 20 -53.07 -13.69 3.00
C GLY A 20 -51.71 -14.14 3.52
N ILE A 21 -51.13 -15.19 2.94
CA ILE A 21 -49.77 -15.66 3.25
C ILE A 21 -48.71 -14.65 2.78
N TYR A 22 -48.87 -14.07 1.59
CA TYR A 22 -47.96 -13.05 1.07
C TYR A 22 -47.97 -11.76 1.91
N MET A 23 -49.15 -11.30 2.34
CA MET A 23 -49.29 -10.11 3.19
C MET A 23 -48.74 -10.32 4.61
N LYS A 24 -48.86 -11.54 5.17
CA LYS A 24 -48.21 -11.88 6.45
C LYS A 24 -46.68 -11.93 6.32
N LYS A 25 -46.14 -12.56 5.26
CA LYS A 25 -44.69 -12.58 5.02
C LYS A 25 -44.11 -11.17 4.79
N MET A 26 -44.86 -10.28 4.14
CA MET A 26 -44.45 -8.89 3.93
C MET A 26 -44.42 -8.06 5.22
N LYS A 27 -45.35 -8.31 6.17
CA LYS A 27 -45.29 -7.71 7.52
C LYS A 27 -44.09 -8.22 8.33
N TYR A 28 -43.74 -9.51 8.24
CA TYR A 28 -42.54 -10.05 8.90
C TYR A 28 -41.24 -9.53 8.26
N CYS A 29 -41.19 -9.32 6.94
CA CYS A 29 -40.05 -8.66 6.30
C CYS A 29 -39.89 -7.19 6.71
N LEU A 30 -40.98 -6.43 6.88
CA LEU A 30 -40.91 -5.03 7.32
C LEU A 30 -40.56 -4.86 8.81
N VAL A 31 -40.97 -5.78 9.68
CA VAL A 31 -40.56 -5.77 11.10
C VAL A 31 -39.11 -6.26 11.26
N ALA A 32 -38.66 -7.23 10.45
CA ALA A 32 -37.25 -7.62 10.42
C ALA A 32 -36.34 -6.52 9.84
N LEU A 33 -36.83 -5.69 8.92
CA LEU A 33 -36.08 -4.55 8.39
C LEU A 33 -35.95 -3.39 9.40
N CYS A 34 -36.92 -3.24 10.31
CA CYS A 34 -36.86 -2.22 11.37
C CYS A 34 -36.06 -2.65 12.62
N CYS A 35 -35.87 -3.96 12.88
CA CYS A 35 -35.00 -4.45 13.95
C CYS A 35 -33.51 -4.54 13.55
N CYS A 36 -33.18 -4.44 12.26
CA CYS A 36 -31.79 -4.43 11.80
C CYS A 36 -31.15 -3.02 11.74
N LEU A 37 -31.88 -1.96 12.11
CA LEU A 37 -31.40 -0.58 12.08
C LEU A 37 -31.07 0.01 13.47
N SER A 38 -31.11 -0.80 14.54
CA SER A 38 -30.84 -0.34 15.91
C SER A 38 -29.63 -0.97 16.58
N PHE A 39 -28.82 -1.75 15.85
CA PHE A 39 -27.64 -2.44 16.39
C PHE A 39 -26.38 -2.19 15.54
N ASN A 40 -26.12 -0.93 15.19
CA ASN A 40 -24.80 -0.47 14.76
C ASN A 40 -24.36 0.77 15.56
N ALA A 41 -24.72 0.79 16.84
CA ALA A 41 -24.23 1.78 17.80
C ALA A 41 -23.22 1.14 18.77
N MET A 42 -22.32 0.31 18.25
CA MET A 42 -20.99 0.07 18.85
C MET A 42 -20.00 -0.10 17.70
N ALA A 43 -19.84 0.97 16.90
CA ALA A 43 -18.54 1.19 16.30
C ALA A 43 -17.56 1.32 17.47
N ASP A 44 -16.69 0.34 17.63
CA ASP A 44 -15.58 0.37 18.56
C ASP A 44 -14.77 1.63 18.23
N ARG A 45 -15.06 2.72 18.96
CA ARG A 45 -14.11 3.82 19.07
C ARG A 45 -12.92 3.16 19.72
N SER A 46 -11.89 2.87 18.93
CA SER A 46 -10.56 2.59 19.43
C SER A 46 -10.09 3.85 20.18
N SER A 47 -10.64 4.06 21.38
CA SER A 47 -10.17 5.06 22.31
C SER A 47 -8.89 4.48 22.85
N VAL A 48 -7.79 4.89 22.24
CA VAL A 48 -6.48 4.69 22.84
C VAL A 48 -6.58 5.21 24.29
N LYS A 49 -6.48 4.29 25.24
CA LYS A 49 -6.62 4.59 26.68
C LYS A 49 -5.27 5.14 27.14
N GLY A 50 -5.21 6.45 27.35
CA GLY A 50 -4.07 7.15 27.93
C GLY A 50 -4.55 8.34 28.73
N ASP A 51 -3.67 8.93 29.54
CA ASP A 51 -4.01 10.09 30.36
C ASP A 51 -4.46 11.27 29.48
N SER A 52 -5.64 11.81 29.83
CA SER A 52 -6.23 12.97 29.15
C SER A 52 -5.46 14.27 29.42
N SER A 53 -4.74 14.38 30.55
CA SER A 53 -3.90 15.54 30.87
C SER A 53 -2.47 15.46 30.33
N TYR A 54 -2.08 14.31 29.77
CA TYR A 54 -0.73 14.12 29.26
C TYR A 54 -0.37 15.14 28.18
N THR A 55 0.80 15.73 28.33
CA THR A 55 1.47 16.60 27.35
C THR A 55 2.93 16.17 27.24
N PRO A 56 3.43 15.85 26.04
CA PRO A 56 4.80 15.38 25.88
C PRO A 56 5.79 16.53 26.07
N SER A 57 6.98 16.20 26.57
CA SER A 57 8.13 17.13 26.61
C SER A 57 9.20 16.66 25.64
N PRO A 58 9.77 17.54 24.79
CA PRO A 58 10.85 17.16 23.89
C PRO A 58 12.02 16.52 24.65
N GLY A 59 12.54 15.40 24.11
CA GLY A 59 13.63 14.65 24.73
C GLY A 59 13.21 13.65 25.82
N GLN A 60 11.92 13.50 26.09
CA GLN A 60 11.43 12.46 27.01
C GLN A 60 11.80 11.05 26.53
N ALA A 61 12.07 10.15 27.47
CA ALA A 61 12.38 8.76 27.19
C ALA A 61 11.15 8.02 26.63
N GLY A 62 11.33 7.33 25.50
CA GLY A 62 10.43 6.30 25.00
C GLY A 62 10.98 4.90 25.29
N LYS A 63 10.35 3.87 24.70
CA LYS A 63 10.77 2.48 24.85
C LYS A 63 12.18 2.24 24.30
N ASP A 64 12.37 2.56 23.02
CA ASP A 64 13.61 2.28 22.28
C ASP A 64 14.37 3.56 21.88
N VAL A 65 13.71 4.72 21.94
CA VAL A 65 14.23 6.03 21.48
C VAL A 65 13.71 7.17 22.36
N ILE A 66 14.37 8.34 22.35
CA ILE A 66 13.79 9.58 22.88
C ILE A 66 12.78 10.16 21.88
N TRP A 67 11.76 10.85 22.38
CA TRP A 67 10.82 11.52 21.50
C TRP A 67 11.32 12.92 21.10
N LEU A 68 11.48 13.13 19.79
CA LEU A 68 11.69 14.43 19.15
C LEU A 68 10.77 14.54 17.92
N PRO A 69 10.02 15.63 17.77
CA PRO A 69 9.15 15.78 16.61
C PRO A 69 9.95 16.26 15.39
N THR A 70 9.64 15.72 14.21
CA THR A 70 10.15 16.25 12.93
C THR A 70 9.66 17.69 12.71
N GLY A 71 10.52 18.54 12.13
CA GLY A 71 10.16 19.92 11.75
C GLY A 71 9.07 19.96 10.68
N THR A 72 8.14 20.91 10.76
CA THR A 72 6.94 20.96 9.90
C THR A 72 7.28 21.00 8.42
N GLU A 73 8.24 21.85 8.01
CA GLU A 73 8.64 21.97 6.61
C GLU A 73 9.26 20.67 6.07
N LEU A 74 10.04 19.97 6.90
CA LEU A 74 10.61 18.68 6.53
C LEU A 74 9.52 17.60 6.41
N VAL A 75 8.52 17.59 7.30
CA VAL A 75 7.35 16.69 7.16
C VAL A 75 6.65 16.91 5.82
N SER A 76 6.33 18.16 5.46
CA SER A 76 5.69 18.47 4.18
C SER A 76 6.59 18.09 3.00
N LEU A 77 7.91 18.31 3.09
CA LEU A 77 8.86 17.92 2.04
C LEU A 77 8.94 16.40 1.86
N MET A 78 8.98 15.63 2.95
CA MET A 78 8.97 14.17 2.92
C MET A 78 7.70 13.63 2.24
N LEU A 79 6.52 14.13 2.64
CA LEU A 79 5.24 13.70 2.06
C LEU A 79 5.10 14.12 0.59
N LYS A 80 5.55 15.33 0.21
CA LYS A 80 5.63 15.77 -1.20
C LYS A 80 6.57 14.89 -2.01
N THR A 81 7.74 14.57 -1.48
CA THR A 81 8.73 13.74 -2.18
C THR A 81 8.22 12.33 -2.41
N ALA A 82 7.44 11.80 -1.46
CA ALA A 82 6.71 10.55 -1.61
C ALA A 82 5.45 10.67 -2.49
N ASN A 83 5.19 11.81 -3.11
CA ASN A 83 4.01 12.05 -3.95
C ASN A 83 2.72 11.57 -3.27
N VAL A 84 2.54 11.88 -1.98
CA VAL A 84 1.35 11.47 -1.24
C VAL A 84 0.11 12.09 -1.88
N THR A 85 -0.94 11.29 -2.03
CA THR A 85 -2.24 11.71 -2.57
C THR A 85 -3.38 11.23 -1.68
N ASN A 86 -4.61 11.66 -1.96
CA ASN A 86 -5.81 11.17 -1.26
C ASN A 86 -6.13 9.68 -1.53
N GLN A 87 -5.44 9.04 -2.47
CA GLN A 87 -5.54 7.60 -2.70
C GLN A 87 -4.62 6.79 -1.79
N ASP A 88 -3.75 7.46 -1.05
CA ASP A 88 -2.75 6.81 -0.22
C ASP A 88 -3.26 6.41 1.15
N LEU A 89 -2.70 5.30 1.63
CA LEU A 89 -2.72 4.87 3.00
C LEU A 89 -1.31 5.02 3.56
N VAL A 90 -1.12 6.08 4.33
CA VAL A 90 0.15 6.42 4.97
C VAL A 90 0.25 5.69 6.31
N TYR A 91 1.35 5.01 6.57
CA TYR A 91 1.69 4.48 7.89
C TYR A 91 2.88 5.24 8.47
N ASP A 92 2.72 5.77 9.68
CA ASP A 92 3.77 6.46 10.42
C ASP A 92 4.23 5.57 11.58
N LEU A 93 5.46 5.04 11.48
CA LEU A 93 6.00 4.10 12.48
C LEU A 93 6.78 4.88 13.54
N GLY A 94 6.27 4.87 14.78
CA GLY A 94 6.74 5.77 15.84
C GLY A 94 6.07 7.14 15.73
N ALA A 95 4.73 7.15 15.72
CA ALA A 95 3.96 8.32 15.32
C ALA A 95 4.10 9.55 16.26
N GLY A 96 4.59 9.38 17.49
CA GLY A 96 4.82 10.47 18.41
C GLY A 96 3.54 11.28 18.67
N ASP A 97 3.59 12.60 18.46
CA ASP A 97 2.44 13.49 18.61
C ASP A 97 1.42 13.41 17.45
N GLY A 98 1.65 12.52 16.49
CA GLY A 98 0.83 12.31 15.31
C GLY A 98 1.10 13.29 14.17
N LYS A 99 2.12 14.15 14.26
CA LYS A 99 2.34 15.26 13.31
C LYS A 99 2.39 14.82 11.85
N ILE A 100 3.12 13.75 11.51
CA ILE A 100 3.24 13.29 10.12
C ILE A 100 1.92 12.71 9.62
N ALA A 101 1.26 11.86 10.40
CA ALA A 101 -0.06 11.31 10.06
C ALA A 101 -1.12 12.42 9.88
N ILE A 102 -1.09 13.44 10.74
CA ILE A 102 -1.97 14.61 10.64
C ILE A 102 -1.67 15.42 9.37
N ALA A 103 -0.40 15.69 9.06
CA ALA A 103 0.00 16.40 7.86
C ALA A 103 -0.42 15.65 6.58
N ALA A 104 -0.22 14.33 6.54
CA ALA A 104 -0.67 13.47 5.43
C ALA A 104 -2.17 13.62 5.16
N ALA A 105 -3.00 13.65 6.21
CA ALA A 105 -4.43 13.84 6.07
C ALA A 105 -4.82 15.29 5.73
N LYS A 106 -4.24 16.29 6.42
CA LYS A 106 -4.61 17.71 6.26
C LYS A 106 -4.17 18.29 4.92
N GLU A 107 -2.95 17.99 4.50
CA GLU A 107 -2.33 18.61 3.32
C GLU A 107 -2.62 17.83 2.04
N PHE A 108 -2.75 16.49 2.11
CA PHE A 108 -2.86 15.62 0.94
C PHE A 108 -4.18 14.84 0.89
N GLY A 109 -5.01 14.91 1.92
CA GLY A 109 -6.28 14.17 1.99
C GLY A 109 -6.11 12.65 2.12
N ALA A 110 -4.90 12.19 2.45
CA ALA A 110 -4.61 10.76 2.59
C ALA A 110 -5.25 10.17 3.84
N LYS A 111 -5.52 8.86 3.83
CA LYS A 111 -5.77 8.13 5.08
C LYS A 111 -4.42 7.87 5.75
N ALA A 112 -4.37 7.99 7.07
CA ALA A 112 -3.15 7.76 7.81
C ALA A 112 -3.40 6.87 9.03
N VAL A 113 -2.43 6.00 9.31
CA VAL A 113 -2.35 5.19 10.52
C VAL A 113 -1.02 5.47 11.21
N GLY A 114 -1.05 5.97 12.44
CA GLY A 114 0.14 6.09 13.27
C GLY A 114 0.25 4.91 14.21
N ILE A 115 1.43 4.29 14.34
CA ILE A 115 1.73 3.28 15.35
C ILE A 115 2.65 3.93 16.39
N GLU A 116 2.21 3.98 17.63
CA GLU A 116 2.95 4.58 18.75
C GLU A 116 2.95 3.61 19.95
N PHE A 117 4.12 3.38 20.53
CA PHE A 117 4.28 2.40 21.61
C PHE A 117 3.87 2.96 22.97
N ASN A 118 4.07 4.25 23.22
CA ASN A 118 3.66 4.84 24.50
C ASN A 118 2.13 5.10 24.49
N PRO A 119 1.35 4.53 25.43
CA PRO A 119 -0.11 4.65 25.42
C PRO A 119 -0.61 6.08 25.61
N ASP A 120 0.08 6.89 26.43
CA ASP A 120 -0.27 8.29 26.68
C ASP A 120 0.03 9.17 25.47
N MET A 121 1.17 8.94 24.81
CA MET A 121 1.54 9.59 23.55
C MET A 121 0.57 9.21 22.44
N ALA A 122 0.22 7.93 22.30
CA ALA A 122 -0.74 7.46 21.31
C ALA A 122 -2.13 8.09 21.53
N ALA A 123 -2.58 8.19 22.78
CA ALA A 123 -3.82 8.87 23.12
C ALA A 123 -3.74 10.37 22.81
N TYR A 124 -2.61 11.00 23.09
CA TYR A 124 -2.34 12.41 22.77
C TYR A 124 -2.36 12.67 21.26
N ALA A 125 -1.69 11.85 20.45
CA ALA A 125 -1.70 11.92 19.00
C ALA A 125 -3.12 11.78 18.43
N GLN A 126 -3.92 10.85 18.96
CA GLN A 126 -5.31 10.69 18.54
C GLN A 126 -6.15 11.94 18.86
N ARG A 127 -5.92 12.60 20.00
CA ARG A 127 -6.55 13.88 20.34
C ARG A 127 -6.10 14.98 19.38
N ASN A 128 -4.82 15.09 19.07
CA ASN A 128 -4.29 16.07 18.12
C ASN A 128 -4.92 15.92 16.73
N ALA A 129 -5.12 14.69 16.26
CA ALA A 129 -5.79 14.43 14.99
C ALA A 129 -7.25 14.89 14.99
N ILE A 130 -7.98 14.64 16.08
CA ILE A 130 -9.38 15.08 16.24
C ILE A 130 -9.45 16.62 16.30
N GLN A 131 -8.62 17.25 17.13
CA GLN A 131 -8.55 18.71 17.28
C GLN A 131 -8.11 19.41 15.99
N SER A 132 -7.30 18.73 15.18
CA SER A 132 -6.89 19.19 13.85
C SER A 132 -7.96 19.02 12.77
N GLY A 133 -9.13 18.45 13.10
CA GLY A 133 -10.24 18.26 12.17
C GLY A 133 -10.11 17.05 11.23
N VAL A 134 -9.10 16.18 11.44
CA VAL A 134 -8.80 15.02 10.57
C VAL A 134 -8.97 13.67 11.25
N GLY A 135 -9.63 13.63 12.40
CA GLY A 135 -9.86 12.38 13.16
C GLY A 135 -10.62 11.27 12.40
N GLN A 136 -11.28 11.60 11.27
CA GLN A 136 -11.92 10.60 10.39
C GLN A 136 -10.95 9.97 9.37
N LEU A 137 -9.83 10.64 9.09
CA LEU A 137 -8.79 10.17 8.16
C LEU A 137 -7.58 9.58 8.88
N VAL A 138 -7.38 9.95 10.15
CA VAL A 138 -6.23 9.54 10.96
C VAL A 138 -6.67 8.63 12.09
N LYS A 139 -6.09 7.43 12.13
CA LYS A 139 -6.20 6.47 13.24
C LYS A 139 -4.84 6.33 13.92
N ILE A 140 -4.81 6.37 15.25
CA ILE A 140 -3.61 6.03 16.01
C ILE A 140 -3.82 4.66 16.69
N ILE A 141 -2.82 3.79 16.54
CA ILE A 141 -2.73 2.48 17.18
C ILE A 141 -1.69 2.60 18.30
N HIS A 142 -2.08 2.25 19.52
CA HIS A 142 -1.12 1.94 20.56
C HIS A 142 -0.59 0.53 20.31
N GLY A 143 0.67 0.41 19.90
CA GLY A 143 1.22 -0.87 19.46
C GLY A 143 2.72 -0.81 19.19
N ASP A 144 3.30 -1.97 18.95
CA ASP A 144 4.73 -2.13 18.64
C ASP A 144 4.93 -2.19 17.12
N ILE A 145 5.77 -1.31 16.58
CA ILE A 145 6.08 -1.23 15.14
C ILE A 145 6.70 -2.52 14.58
N PHE A 146 7.25 -3.39 15.43
CA PHE A 146 7.78 -4.69 15.03
C PHE A 146 6.74 -5.82 15.03
N VAL A 147 5.54 -5.56 15.55
CA VAL A 147 4.46 -6.54 15.71
C VAL A 147 3.25 -6.20 14.85
N GLU A 148 2.89 -4.92 14.77
CA GLU A 148 1.72 -4.45 14.03
C GLU A 148 1.88 -4.67 12.51
N ASP A 149 0.77 -5.04 11.86
CA ASP A 149 0.74 -5.23 10.40
C ASP A 149 0.51 -3.90 9.67
N PHE A 150 1.53 -3.44 8.95
CA PHE A 150 1.47 -2.28 8.07
C PHE A 150 1.60 -2.64 6.58
N SER A 151 1.42 -3.92 6.20
CA SER A 151 1.65 -4.40 4.83
C SER A 151 0.75 -3.77 3.77
N GLN A 152 -0.37 -3.15 4.18
CA GLN A 152 -1.30 -2.45 3.29
C GLN A 152 -0.87 -1.02 2.97
N ALA A 153 0.15 -0.47 3.63
CA ALA A 153 0.56 0.91 3.39
C ALA A 153 1.06 1.11 1.95
N THR A 154 0.65 2.23 1.35
CA THR A 154 1.19 2.70 0.07
C THR A 154 2.34 3.69 0.27
N VAL A 155 2.42 4.28 1.47
CA VAL A 155 3.54 5.11 1.94
C VAL A 155 3.86 4.76 3.39
N VAL A 156 5.14 4.62 3.72
CA VAL A 156 5.63 4.45 5.09
C VAL A 156 6.51 5.64 5.46
N THR A 157 6.28 6.22 6.63
CA THR A 157 7.10 7.30 7.20
C THR A 157 7.79 6.84 8.47
N LEU A 158 9.03 7.30 8.66
CA LEU A 158 9.90 6.89 9.76
C LEU A 158 10.63 8.11 10.34
N TYR A 159 10.70 8.21 11.66
CA TYR A 159 11.74 8.97 12.36
C TYR A 159 12.15 8.20 13.62
N LEU A 160 13.12 7.31 13.47
CA LEU A 160 13.51 6.32 14.49
C LEU A 160 15.01 6.42 14.80
N LEU A 161 15.73 5.29 14.76
CA LEU A 161 17.19 5.17 14.85
C LEU A 161 17.70 4.21 13.77
N PRO A 162 19.01 4.24 13.41
CA PRO A 162 19.58 3.37 12.39
C PRO A 162 19.29 1.88 12.60
N ASP A 163 19.43 1.37 13.83
CA ASP A 163 19.24 -0.06 14.12
C ASP A 163 17.77 -0.49 13.95
N LEU A 164 16.83 0.38 14.32
CA LEU A 164 15.40 0.13 14.15
C LEU A 164 15.01 0.13 12.66
N ASN A 165 15.56 1.07 11.88
CA ASN A 165 15.39 1.07 10.42
C ASN A 165 15.91 -0.23 9.80
N MET A 166 17.07 -0.70 10.24
CA MET A 166 17.66 -1.95 9.76
C MET A 166 16.83 -3.18 10.13
N GLN A 167 16.20 -3.18 11.31
CA GLN A 167 15.31 -4.24 11.74
C GLN A 167 13.97 -4.24 10.97
N LEU A 168 13.44 -3.07 10.59
CA LEU A 168 12.20 -2.94 9.81
C LEU A 168 12.40 -3.21 8.31
N ARG A 169 13.60 -2.96 7.78
CA ARG A 169 13.90 -3.06 6.35
C ARG A 169 13.49 -4.40 5.71
N PRO A 170 13.73 -5.58 6.31
CA PRO A 170 13.27 -6.85 5.75
C PRO A 170 11.74 -6.95 5.60
N THR A 171 10.97 -6.33 6.49
CA THR A 171 9.51 -6.27 6.41
C THR A 171 9.07 -5.31 5.31
N ILE A 172 9.70 -4.13 5.26
CA ILE A 172 9.42 -3.10 4.25
C ILE A 172 9.70 -3.61 2.82
N LEU A 173 10.81 -4.33 2.61
CA LEU A 173 11.18 -4.90 1.31
C LEU A 173 10.21 -6.00 0.82
N LYS A 174 9.37 -6.57 1.71
CA LYS A 174 8.33 -7.54 1.34
C LYS A 174 6.98 -6.88 1.03
N MET A 175 6.87 -5.56 1.17
CA MET A 175 5.65 -4.82 0.85
C MET A 175 5.41 -4.80 -0.66
N LYS A 176 4.23 -4.30 -1.06
CA LYS A 176 3.86 -4.21 -2.48
C LYS A 176 4.92 -3.38 -3.24
N PRO A 177 5.41 -3.86 -4.39
CA PRO A 177 6.31 -3.07 -5.22
C PRO A 177 5.68 -1.74 -5.60
N GLY A 178 6.42 -0.65 -5.42
CA GLY A 178 5.92 0.72 -5.56
C GLY A 178 5.46 1.37 -4.25
N THR A 179 5.41 0.64 -3.13
CA THR A 179 5.29 1.28 -1.80
C THR A 179 6.46 2.25 -1.62
N ARG A 180 6.15 3.47 -1.21
CA ARG A 180 7.15 4.53 -1.01
C ARG A 180 7.51 4.62 0.46
N VAL A 181 8.76 4.92 0.74
CA VAL A 181 9.27 5.01 2.11
C VAL A 181 10.01 6.31 2.26
N VAL A 182 9.72 7.06 3.33
CA VAL A 182 10.49 8.25 3.69
C VAL A 182 10.95 8.17 5.14
N SER A 183 12.23 8.48 5.36
CA SER A 183 12.86 8.41 6.69
C SER A 183 13.56 9.72 7.00
N HIS A 184 13.28 10.29 8.17
CA HIS A 184 13.99 11.43 8.72
C HIS A 184 15.28 10.98 9.42
N ALA A 185 16.37 11.71 9.17
CA ALA A 185 17.72 11.64 9.72
C ALA A 185 18.51 10.37 9.42
N PHE A 186 17.86 9.21 9.30
CA PHE A 186 18.55 7.92 9.24
C PHE A 186 18.22 7.14 7.96
N SER A 187 19.26 6.59 7.34
CA SER A 187 19.15 5.75 6.15
C SER A 187 18.73 4.31 6.49
N MET A 188 18.75 3.42 5.50
CA MET A 188 18.50 2.00 5.64
C MET A 188 19.75 1.17 5.31
N GLY A 189 20.93 1.62 5.75
CA GLY A 189 22.18 0.89 5.54
C GLY A 189 22.59 0.82 4.07
N ASP A 190 22.84 -0.38 3.56
CA ASP A 190 23.26 -0.62 2.17
C ASP A 190 22.13 -0.54 1.13
N TRP A 191 20.88 -0.29 1.56
CA TRP A 191 19.81 0.04 0.64
C TRP A 191 19.89 1.53 0.30
N GLU A 192 20.57 1.84 -0.82
CA GLU A 192 20.73 3.20 -1.32
C GLU A 192 19.38 3.90 -1.51
N ALA A 193 19.29 5.15 -1.08
CA ALA A 193 18.11 5.98 -1.29
C ALA A 193 17.95 6.33 -2.76
N ASP A 194 16.71 6.35 -3.24
CA ASP A 194 16.37 6.83 -4.58
C ASP A 194 16.46 8.36 -4.64
N LYS A 195 16.21 9.04 -3.52
CA LYS A 195 16.44 10.48 -3.34
C LYS A 195 16.87 10.81 -1.91
N GLU A 196 17.69 11.83 -1.77
CA GLU A 196 18.03 12.46 -0.50
C GLU A 196 17.48 13.89 -0.46
N MET A 197 17.07 14.32 0.71
CA MET A 197 16.56 15.65 1.01
C MET A 197 17.41 16.29 2.11
N ASP A 198 17.57 17.60 2.06
CA ASP A 198 18.30 18.37 3.06
C ASP A 198 17.54 19.67 3.34
N LEU A 199 16.79 19.69 4.43
CA LEU A 199 16.02 20.84 4.89
C LEU A 199 15.88 20.78 6.42
N ASP A 200 16.72 21.56 7.11
CA ASP A 200 16.85 21.57 8.58
C ASP A 200 17.08 20.18 9.19
N GLY A 201 17.60 19.26 8.38
CA GLY A 201 17.73 17.84 8.66
C GLY A 201 17.80 17.03 7.36
N LYS A 202 18.48 15.88 7.42
CA LYS A 202 18.52 14.92 6.30
C LYS A 202 17.23 14.12 6.26
N ALA A 203 16.72 13.84 5.08
CA ALA A 203 15.71 12.80 4.90
C ALA A 203 15.99 12.00 3.63
N TYR A 204 15.46 10.79 3.60
CA TYR A 204 15.73 9.81 2.57
C TYR A 204 14.43 9.26 2.01
N TYR A 205 14.43 8.92 0.73
CA TYR A 205 13.28 8.37 0.01
C TYR A 205 13.67 7.10 -0.75
N TRP A 206 12.81 6.09 -0.67
CA TRP A 206 12.93 4.85 -1.43
C TRP A 206 11.58 4.43 -2.02
N VAL A 207 11.66 3.62 -3.08
CA VAL A 207 10.55 2.85 -3.62
C VAL A 207 10.87 1.36 -3.45
N VAL A 208 9.97 0.62 -2.81
CA VAL A 208 10.11 -0.84 -2.67
C VAL A 208 10.14 -1.47 -4.06
N PRO A 209 11.25 -2.10 -4.50
CA PRO A 209 11.38 -2.67 -5.83
C PRO A 209 10.69 -4.03 -5.92
N ALA A 210 10.21 -4.41 -7.10
CA ALA A 210 9.75 -5.77 -7.36
C ALA A 210 10.92 -6.77 -7.28
N ASP A 211 10.64 -7.99 -6.82
CA ASP A 211 11.59 -9.10 -6.94
C ASP A 211 11.64 -9.58 -8.39
N VAL A 212 12.77 -9.33 -9.05
CA VAL A 212 13.02 -9.68 -10.45
C VAL A 212 14.17 -10.66 -10.62
N ALA A 213 14.85 -11.05 -9.54
CA ALA A 213 15.96 -11.99 -9.61
C ALA A 213 15.51 -13.34 -10.19
N GLY A 214 16.39 -13.98 -10.95
CA GLY A 214 16.17 -15.30 -11.54
C GLY A 214 16.03 -15.30 -13.06
N GLU A 215 15.52 -16.40 -13.58
CA GLU A 215 15.39 -16.64 -15.02
C GLU A 215 13.96 -16.37 -15.50
N TRP A 216 13.84 -15.60 -16.57
CA TRP A 216 12.60 -15.17 -17.18
C TRP A 216 12.56 -15.65 -18.63
N SER A 217 11.43 -16.18 -19.06
CA SER A 217 11.13 -16.42 -20.46
C SER A 217 10.29 -15.26 -20.97
N LEU A 218 10.78 -14.51 -21.97
CA LEU A 218 10.03 -13.41 -22.59
C LEU A 218 9.64 -13.77 -24.02
N GLU A 219 8.46 -13.34 -24.45
CA GLU A 219 7.91 -13.59 -25.78
C GLU A 219 7.06 -12.40 -26.26
N GLY A 220 7.15 -12.08 -27.54
CA GLY A 220 6.35 -11.06 -28.20
C GLY A 220 6.37 -11.26 -29.71
N ASN A 221 5.59 -10.48 -30.46
CA ASN A 221 5.40 -10.71 -31.90
C ASN A 221 6.71 -10.70 -32.69
N GLU A 222 7.64 -9.79 -32.38
CA GLU A 222 9.00 -9.77 -32.97
C GLU A 222 10.08 -10.25 -31.98
N VAL A 223 9.75 -10.36 -30.69
CA VAL A 223 10.62 -10.93 -29.67
C VAL A 223 10.44 -12.45 -29.70
N LYS A 224 11.20 -13.13 -30.56
CA LYS A 224 11.33 -14.60 -30.51
C LYS A 224 11.66 -15.00 -29.09
N LYS A 225 11.05 -16.08 -28.56
CA LYS A 225 11.22 -16.54 -27.18
C LYS A 225 12.67 -16.41 -26.69
N VAL A 226 12.93 -15.42 -25.84
CA VAL A 226 14.25 -15.12 -25.26
C VAL A 226 14.27 -15.54 -23.79
N THR A 227 15.46 -15.83 -23.29
CA THR A 227 15.67 -16.09 -21.86
C THR A 227 16.46 -14.93 -21.25
N LEU A 228 15.91 -14.29 -20.23
CA LEU A 228 16.54 -13.20 -19.48
C LEU A 228 16.90 -13.71 -18.08
N THR A 229 18.17 -13.59 -17.69
CA THR A 229 18.64 -13.98 -16.34
C THR A 229 19.06 -12.71 -15.60
N LEU A 230 18.37 -12.40 -14.50
CA LEU A 230 18.59 -11.20 -13.70
C LEU A 230 19.22 -11.53 -12.34
N ALA A 231 20.23 -10.74 -11.97
CA ALA A 231 20.71 -10.58 -10.62
C ALA A 231 20.20 -9.25 -10.06
N GLN A 232 19.89 -9.22 -8.76
CA GLN A 232 19.29 -8.06 -8.11
C GLN A 232 19.92 -7.83 -6.75
N ARG A 233 20.13 -6.54 -6.42
CA ARG A 233 20.35 -6.05 -5.08
C ARG A 233 19.49 -4.79 -4.90
N PHE A 234 18.38 -4.93 -4.17
CA PHE A 234 17.35 -3.89 -4.05
C PHE A 234 16.87 -3.40 -5.43
N GLN A 235 16.95 -2.10 -5.72
CA GLN A 235 16.58 -1.53 -7.02
C GLN A 235 17.69 -1.67 -8.08
N ARG A 236 18.90 -2.09 -7.70
CA ARG A 236 20.01 -2.32 -8.64
C ARG A 236 19.86 -3.70 -9.27
N ILE A 237 19.82 -3.73 -10.60
CA ILE A 237 19.68 -4.95 -11.38
C ILE A 237 20.72 -5.02 -12.49
N GLY A 238 21.07 -6.25 -12.86
CA GLY A 238 21.95 -6.56 -13.98
C GLY A 238 21.65 -7.97 -14.47
N GLY A 239 22.20 -8.35 -15.63
CA GLY A 239 21.88 -9.66 -16.17
C GLY A 239 22.32 -9.89 -17.59
N ASN A 240 21.99 -11.06 -18.09
CA ASN A 240 22.22 -11.45 -19.47
C ASN A 240 20.91 -11.84 -20.14
N ILE A 241 20.84 -11.62 -21.44
CA ILE A 241 19.76 -12.09 -22.30
C ILE A 241 20.32 -13.09 -23.32
N LYS A 242 19.64 -14.22 -23.45
CA LYS A 242 19.94 -15.29 -24.40
C LYS A 242 18.89 -15.33 -25.51
N ILE A 243 19.36 -15.23 -26.75
CA ILE A 243 18.56 -15.20 -27.98
C ILE A 243 19.07 -16.32 -28.90
N GLY A 244 18.30 -17.40 -29.04
CA GLY A 244 18.82 -18.63 -29.64
C GLY A 244 20.01 -19.15 -28.83
N ASP A 245 21.17 -19.31 -29.48
CA ASP A 245 22.40 -19.77 -28.84
C ASP A 245 23.32 -18.64 -28.36
N GLN A 246 23.00 -17.37 -28.71
CA GLN A 246 23.82 -16.22 -28.34
C GLN A 246 23.37 -15.63 -27.00
N SER A 247 24.33 -15.31 -26.12
CA SER A 247 24.11 -14.64 -24.84
C SER A 247 24.87 -13.33 -24.80
N GLN A 248 24.26 -12.29 -24.26
CA GLN A 248 24.87 -10.96 -24.09
C GLN A 248 24.38 -10.28 -22.80
N PRO A 249 25.14 -9.34 -22.23
CA PRO A 249 24.64 -8.48 -21.16
C PRO A 249 23.45 -7.62 -21.61
N ILE A 250 22.50 -7.38 -20.71
CA ILE A 250 21.48 -6.35 -20.94
C ILE A 250 22.08 -4.95 -20.78
N LEU A 251 21.49 -4.00 -21.48
CA LEU A 251 21.90 -2.60 -21.52
C LEU A 251 20.92 -1.73 -20.74
N ASN A 252 21.43 -0.71 -20.05
CA ASN A 252 20.64 0.29 -19.32
C ASN A 252 19.51 -0.29 -18.43
N PRO A 253 19.77 -1.35 -17.64
CA PRO A 253 18.73 -1.95 -16.81
C PRO A 253 18.31 -0.96 -15.72
N HIS A 254 17.01 -0.87 -15.49
CA HIS A 254 16.41 0.01 -14.51
C HIS A 254 15.18 -0.64 -13.90
N LEU A 255 15.07 -0.57 -12.58
CA LEU A 255 13.96 -1.09 -11.80
C LEU A 255 13.49 0.01 -10.85
N GLU A 256 12.22 0.40 -10.97
CA GLU A 256 11.57 1.36 -10.09
C GLU A 256 10.20 0.81 -9.69
N GLY A 257 10.03 0.48 -8.41
CA GLY A 257 8.82 -0.22 -7.96
C GLY A 257 8.60 -1.49 -8.76
N LYS A 258 7.45 -1.59 -9.43
CA LYS A 258 7.11 -2.70 -10.34
C LYS A 258 7.64 -2.53 -11.77
N GLN A 259 8.12 -1.36 -12.15
CA GLN A 259 8.52 -1.07 -13.52
C GLN A 259 9.93 -1.57 -13.81
N LEU A 260 10.04 -2.51 -14.73
CA LEU A 260 11.31 -3.00 -15.26
C LEU A 260 11.53 -2.42 -16.66
N ARG A 261 12.71 -1.86 -16.89
CA ARG A 261 13.18 -1.43 -18.21
C ARG A 261 14.59 -1.94 -18.46
N PHE A 262 14.86 -2.42 -19.66
CA PHE A 262 16.21 -2.75 -20.13
C PHE A 262 16.25 -2.72 -21.66
N SER A 263 17.44 -2.78 -22.22
CA SER A 263 17.65 -2.84 -23.66
C SER A 263 18.63 -3.96 -24.03
N TYR A 264 18.64 -4.37 -25.30
CA TYR A 264 19.59 -5.34 -25.84
C TYR A 264 19.70 -5.21 -27.36
N ILE A 265 20.68 -5.89 -27.97
CA ILE A 265 20.85 -5.96 -29.43
C ILE A 265 20.31 -7.29 -29.95
N ASP A 266 19.36 -7.29 -30.88
CA ASP A 266 18.85 -8.55 -31.46
C ASP A 266 19.83 -9.19 -32.46
N LEU A 267 19.47 -10.36 -33.01
CA LEU A 267 20.29 -11.07 -34.00
C LEU A 267 20.48 -10.29 -35.32
N ASN A 268 19.61 -9.31 -35.59
CA ASN A 268 19.67 -8.44 -36.76
C ASN A 268 20.40 -7.11 -36.47
N LYS A 269 21.03 -6.99 -35.29
CA LYS A 269 21.73 -5.79 -34.79
C LYS A 269 20.82 -4.59 -34.51
N ASN A 270 19.53 -4.81 -34.31
CA ASN A 270 18.61 -3.76 -33.87
C ASN A 270 18.73 -3.53 -32.37
N TYR A 271 18.69 -2.26 -31.95
CA TYR A 271 18.57 -1.88 -30.55
C TYR A 271 17.12 -2.00 -30.10
N ILE A 272 16.84 -2.96 -29.21
CA ILE A 272 15.51 -3.21 -28.66
C ILE A 272 15.46 -2.66 -27.24
N THR A 273 14.43 -1.88 -26.92
CA THR A 273 14.11 -1.49 -25.55
C THR A 273 12.85 -2.21 -25.11
N VAL A 274 12.91 -2.86 -23.95
CA VAL A 274 11.77 -3.50 -23.30
C VAL A 274 11.45 -2.72 -22.04
N LYS A 275 10.17 -2.43 -21.83
CA LYS A 275 9.66 -1.83 -20.59
C LYS A 275 8.33 -2.44 -20.22
N GLY A 276 8.08 -2.63 -18.94
CA GLY A 276 6.81 -3.20 -18.47
C GLY A 276 6.74 -3.32 -16.96
N ASP A 277 5.61 -3.85 -16.51
CA ASP A 277 5.33 -4.07 -15.10
C ASP A 277 5.59 -5.53 -14.72
N ILE A 278 6.14 -5.72 -13.52
CA ILE A 278 6.28 -6.99 -12.83
C ILE A 278 5.08 -7.18 -11.90
N ASN A 279 4.47 -8.37 -11.96
CA ASN A 279 3.44 -8.81 -11.03
C ASN A 279 3.75 -10.25 -10.59
N GLY A 280 4.45 -10.39 -9.47
CA GLY A 280 4.95 -11.69 -9.02
C GLY A 280 5.87 -12.33 -10.06
N SER A 281 5.49 -13.50 -10.56
CA SER A 281 6.24 -14.23 -11.60
C SER A 281 5.87 -13.84 -13.03
N GLU A 282 5.06 -12.79 -13.22
CA GLU A 282 4.62 -12.34 -14.54
C GLU A 282 5.22 -10.98 -14.90
N PHE A 283 5.61 -10.83 -16.16
CA PHE A 283 6.00 -9.55 -16.76
C PHE A 283 5.02 -9.22 -17.88
N LYS A 284 4.54 -7.98 -17.91
CA LYS A 284 3.70 -7.47 -19.00
C LYS A 284 4.20 -6.10 -19.41
N GLY A 285 4.56 -5.96 -20.69
CA GLY A 285 5.15 -4.75 -21.19
C GLY A 285 5.07 -4.63 -22.70
N GLU A 286 5.96 -3.80 -23.22
CA GLU A 286 6.14 -3.57 -24.64
C GLU A 286 7.63 -3.54 -24.99
N TYR A 287 7.94 -3.96 -26.21
CA TYR A 287 9.22 -3.70 -26.85
C TYR A 287 9.07 -2.51 -27.80
N LYS A 288 10.19 -1.82 -28.04
CA LYS A 288 10.32 -0.78 -29.05
C LYS A 288 11.69 -0.88 -29.71
N ASN A 289 11.72 -0.74 -31.03
CA ASN A 289 12.92 -0.55 -31.84
C ASN A 289 12.70 0.62 -32.82
N SER A 290 13.60 0.81 -33.79
CA SER A 290 13.50 1.91 -34.77
C SER A 290 12.35 1.76 -35.77
N TYR A 291 11.79 0.57 -35.94
CA TYR A 291 10.83 0.22 -36.99
C TYR A 291 9.46 -0.19 -36.45
N SER A 292 9.40 -0.71 -35.22
CA SER A 292 8.21 -1.32 -34.66
C SER A 292 8.17 -1.20 -33.13
N GLN A 293 6.97 -1.39 -32.60
CA GLN A 293 6.71 -1.59 -31.18
C GLN A 293 5.58 -2.60 -31.03
N GLY A 294 5.57 -3.33 -29.92
CA GLY A 294 4.54 -4.34 -29.69
C GLY A 294 4.59 -4.93 -28.29
N PRO A 295 3.59 -5.75 -27.93
CA PRO A 295 3.51 -6.32 -26.60
C PRO A 295 4.63 -7.33 -26.36
N VAL A 296 5.09 -7.40 -25.11
CA VAL A 296 5.96 -8.46 -24.59
C VAL A 296 5.34 -9.00 -23.31
N LEU A 297 5.26 -10.32 -23.24
CA LEU A 297 4.87 -11.05 -22.05
C LEU A 297 6.07 -11.82 -21.53
N GLY A 298 6.14 -11.99 -20.22
CA GLY A 298 7.19 -12.76 -19.58
C GLY A 298 6.71 -13.58 -18.41
N LYS A 299 7.38 -14.71 -18.17
CA LYS A 299 7.16 -15.55 -16.99
C LYS A 299 8.49 -15.94 -16.35
N ARG A 300 8.58 -15.80 -15.03
CA ARG A 300 9.70 -16.31 -14.22
C ARG A 300 9.62 -17.84 -14.13
N ARG A 301 10.75 -18.51 -14.31
CA ARG A 301 10.89 -19.97 -14.18
C ARG A 301 11.18 -20.39 -12.75
#